data_AF-A0A3A4RM77-F1
#
_entry.id   AF-A0A3A4RM77-F1
#
_cell.length_a   1.000
_cell.length_b   1.000
_cell.length_c   1.000
_cell.angle_alpha   90.00
_cell.angle_beta   90.00
_cell.angle_gamma   90.00
#
_symmetry.space_group_name_H-M   'P 1'
#
loop_
_entity.id
_entity.type
_entity.pdbx_description
1 polymer ?
#
loop_
_entity_poly.entity_id
_entity_poly.type
_entity_poly.pdbx_seq_one_letter_code
_entity_poly.pdbx_strand_id
1 'polypeptide(L)' 'MFKICTKGKKTKKRACVELNLSERQINALQLLYSNAKLEATNNLIKLIKRNVFGFRNFENFKKRIFIALNISHNHP' A
#
# COMPACT_ATOMS: atom_id res chain seq x y z
N MET A 1 -10.22 -22.97 -1.71
CA MET A 1 -9.89 -22.66 -0.30
C MET A 1 -8.37 -22.62 -0.17
N PHE A 2 -7.74 -21.47 -0.47
CA PHE A 2 -6.28 -21.35 -0.46
C PHE A 2 -5.80 -21.09 0.98
N LYS A 3 -5.17 -22.09 1.57
CA LYS A 3 -4.43 -21.97 2.85
C LYS A 3 -3.25 -21.04 2.62
N ILE A 4 -3.34 -19.80 3.09
CA ILE A 4 -2.17 -18.91 3.21
C ILE A 4 -1.34 -19.46 4.38
N CYS A 5 -0.30 -20.23 4.05
CA CYS A 5 0.65 -20.76 5.01
C CYS A 5 1.48 -19.60 5.56
N THR A 6 1.35 -19.31 6.85
CA THR A 6 2.09 -18.28 7.59
C THR A 6 3.57 -18.66 7.74
N LYS A 7 4.35 -18.61 6.65
CA LYS A 7 5.81 -18.81 6.67
C LYS A 7 6.56 -17.51 7.02
N GLY A 8 6.15 -16.80 8.07
CA GLY A 8 6.70 -15.47 8.39
C GLY A 8 8.09 -15.46 9.05
N LYS A 9 8.52 -16.55 9.70
CA LYS A 9 9.78 -16.58 10.47
C LYS A 9 10.96 -17.27 9.77
N LYS A 10 10.71 -18.19 8.82
CA LYS A 10 11.78 -18.90 8.08
C LYS A 10 12.39 -18.07 6.92
N THR A 11 11.69 -17.05 6.43
CA THR A 11 12.09 -16.29 5.23
C THR A 11 13.09 -15.17 5.53
N LYS A 12 13.03 -14.56 6.73
CA LYS A 12 13.92 -13.44 7.11
C LYS A 12 15.39 -13.86 7.26
N LYS A 13 15.68 -14.98 7.93
CA LYS A 13 17.05 -15.48 8.09
C LYS A 13 17.70 -15.90 6.77
N ARG A 14 16.92 -16.46 5.84
CA ARG A 14 17.42 -16.91 4.53
C ARG A 14 17.82 -15.73 3.64
N ALA A 15 17.01 -14.67 3.62
CA ALA A 15 17.32 -13.43 2.90
C ALA A 15 18.55 -12.69 3.46
N CYS A 16 18.77 -12.78 4.77
CA CYS A 16 19.97 -12.25 5.45
C CYS A 16 21.25 -12.90 4.95
N VAL A 17 21.21 -14.21 4.77
CA VAL A 17 22.37 -15.01 4.32
C VAL A 17 22.60 -14.88 2.82
N GLU A 18 21.54 -14.80 2.01
CA GLU A 18 21.66 -14.63 0.55
C GLU A 18 22.16 -13.24 0.14
N LEU A 19 21.87 -12.19 0.93
CA LEU A 19 22.19 -10.81 0.58
C LEU A 19 23.29 -10.17 1.44
N ASN A 20 23.82 -10.88 2.46
CA ASN A 20 24.78 -10.35 3.45
C ASN A 20 24.35 -9.04 4.14
N LEU A 21 23.04 -8.78 4.20
CA LEU A 21 22.46 -7.59 4.82
C LEU A 21 22.12 -7.87 6.27
N SER A 22 22.26 -6.88 7.15
CA SER A 22 21.80 -6.97 8.53
C SER A 22 20.27 -7.08 8.61
N GLU A 23 19.74 -7.69 9.67
CA GLU A 23 18.29 -7.81 9.87
C GLU A 23 17.58 -6.44 9.85
N ARG A 24 18.26 -5.37 10.30
CA ARG A 24 17.76 -3.99 10.22
C ARG A 24 17.58 -3.52 8.79
N GLN A 25 18.53 -3.80 7.89
CA GLN A 25 18.43 -3.44 6.48
C GLN A 25 17.30 -4.20 5.79
N ILE A 26 17.11 -5.49 6.11
CA ILE A 26 16.01 -6.28 5.53
C ILE A 26 14.66 -5.78 6.00
N ASN A 27 14.51 -5.45 7.29
CA ASN A 27 13.27 -4.88 7.80
C ASN A 27 13.00 -3.49 7.21
N ALA A 28 14.03 -2.67 6.99
CA ALA A 28 13.89 -1.38 6.31
C ALA A 28 13.44 -1.56 4.85
N LEU A 29 14.05 -2.49 4.12
CA LEU A 29 13.64 -2.82 2.74
C LEU A 29 12.22 -3.41 2.71
N GLN A 30 11.88 -4.32 3.63
CA GLN A 30 10.51 -4.85 3.75
C GLN A 30 9.48 -3.77 4.08
N LEU A 31 9.86 -2.75 4.85
CA LEU A 31 9.00 -1.59 5.13
C LEU A 31 8.86 -0.68 3.90
N LEU A 32 9.96 -0.43 3.18
CA LEU A 32 9.99 0.38 1.96
C LEU A 32 9.20 -0.26 0.81
N TYR A 33 9.38 -1.56 0.61
CA TYR A 33 8.65 -2.37 -0.37
C TYR A 33 7.38 -3.00 0.22
N SER A 34 6.94 -2.53 1.38
CA SER A 34 5.70 -3.01 1.98
C SER A 34 4.51 -2.58 1.13
N ASN A 35 3.55 -3.50 0.95
CA ASN A 35 2.27 -3.18 0.35
C ASN A 35 1.40 -2.25 1.21
N ALA A 36 1.84 -1.88 2.41
CA ALA A 36 1.11 -1.02 3.33
C ALA A 36 0.62 0.29 2.67
N LYS A 37 1.47 0.95 1.87
CA LYS A 37 1.09 2.19 1.16
C LYS A 37 -0.01 1.93 0.11
N LEU A 38 0.07 0.81 -0.59
CA LEU A 38 -0.92 0.39 -1.59
C LEU A 38 -2.25 0.01 -0.94
N GLU A 39 -2.22 -0.75 0.15
CA GLU A 39 -3.42 -1.14 0.88
C GLU A 39 -4.15 0.05 1.49
N ALA A 40 -3.42 1.00 2.10
CA ALA A 40 -3.98 2.23 2.62
C ALA A 40 -4.69 3.04 1.52
N THR A 41 -4.05 3.18 0.36
CA THR A 41 -4.62 3.88 -0.81
C THR A 41 -5.88 3.19 -1.32
N ASN A 42 -5.86 1.86 -1.44
CA ASN A 42 -7.01 1.08 -1.90
C ASN A 42 -8.20 1.18 -0.94
N ASN A 43 -7.95 1.21 0.37
CA ASN A 43 -9.00 1.37 1.38
C ASN A 43 -9.63 2.76 1.33
N LEU A 44 -8.83 3.80 1.10
CA LEU A 44 -9.33 5.17 0.89
C LEU A 44 -10.21 5.26 -0.36
N ILE A 45 -9.80 4.67 -1.49
CA ILE A 45 -10.61 4.65 -2.72
C ILE A 45 -11.94 3.91 -2.48
N LYS A 46 -11.93 2.78 -1.76
CA LYS A 46 -13.17 2.06 -1.39
C LYS A 46 -14.11 2.92 -0.54
N LEU A 47 -13.56 3.67 0.43
CA LEU A 47 -14.34 4.58 1.26
C LEU A 47 -14.97 5.71 0.43
N ILE A 48 -14.19 6.31 -0.48
CA ILE A 48 -14.68 7.37 -1.37
C ILE A 48 -15.77 6.81 -2.29
N LYS A 49 -15.60 5.61 -2.87
CA LYS A 49 -16.63 4.96 -3.70
C LYS A 49 -17.93 4.73 -2.92
N ARG A 50 -17.85 4.34 -1.64
CA ARG A 50 -19.04 4.17 -0.78
C ARG A 50 -19.75 5.48 -0.48
N ASN A 51 -18.99 6.55 -0.22
CA ASN A 51 -19.55 7.87 0.05
C ASN A 51 -20.10 8.58 -1.20
N VAL A 52 -19.68 8.15 -2.39
CA VAL A 52 -19.99 8.77 -3.69
C VAL A 52 -21.15 8.05 -4.40
N PHE A 53 -21.92 7.20 -3.72
CA PHE A 53 -22.99 6.39 -4.31
C PHE A 53 -24.06 7.19 -5.09
N GLY A 54 -24.10 8.53 -4.98
CA GLY A 54 -24.97 9.43 -5.75
C GLY A 54 -24.32 10.29 -6.84
N PHE A 55 -23.01 10.21 -7.10
CA PHE A 55 -22.38 11.04 -8.14
C PHE A 55 -22.45 10.34 -9.50
N ARG A 56 -23.44 10.70 -10.32
CA ARG A 56 -23.57 10.28 -11.73
C ARG A 56 -22.42 10.77 -12.62
N ASN A 57 -21.52 11.62 -12.12
CA ASN A 57 -20.40 12.18 -12.87
C ASN A 57 -19.05 11.66 -12.35
N PHE A 58 -18.36 10.89 -13.18
CA PHE A 58 -17.04 10.33 -12.93
C PHE A 58 -15.96 11.39 -12.67
N GLU A 59 -16.08 12.57 -13.28
CA GLU A 59 -15.13 13.67 -13.07
C GLU A 59 -15.17 14.20 -11.64
N ASN A 60 -16.34 14.19 -11.00
CA ASN A 60 -16.46 14.57 -9.58
C ASN A 60 -15.86 13.50 -8.65
N PHE A 61 -15.90 12.23 -9.05
CA PHE A 61 -15.23 11.14 -8.31
C PHE A 61 -13.71 11.27 -8.38
N LYS A 62 -13.14 11.54 -9.57
CA LYS A 62 -11.70 11.82 -9.73
C LYS A 62 -11.25 13.00 -8.87
N LYS A 63 -11.99 14.11 -8.90
CA LYS A 63 -11.69 15.30 -8.08
C LYS A 63 -11.68 14.97 -6.58
N ARG A 64 -12.63 14.17 -6.10
CA ARG A 64 -12.67 13.74 -4.69
C ARG A 64 -11.50 12.83 -4.31
N ILE A 65 -11.09 11.91 -5.19
CA ILE A 65 -9.88 11.11 -4.98
C ILE A 65 -8.64 12.00 -4.91
N PHE A 66 -8.51 12.95 -5.85
CA PHE A 66 -7.37 13.86 -5.90
C PHE A 66 -7.25 14.72 -4.62
N ILE A 67 -8.37 15.25 -4.13
CA ILE A 67 -8.44 16.01 -2.87
C ILE A 67 -8.11 15.11 -1.67
N ALA A 68 -8.71 13.92 -1.58
CA ALA A 68 -8.51 13.02 -0.45
C ALA A 68 -7.08 12.47 -0.37
N LEU A 69 -6.44 12.27 -1.51
CA LEU A 69 -5.03 11.89 -1.59
C LEU A 69 -4.09 13.07 -1.31
N ASN A 70 -4.61 14.31 -1.16
CA ASN A 70 -3.85 15.54 -0.92
C ASN A 70 -2.55 15.58 -1.73
N ILE A 71 -2.62 15.14 -3.00
CA ILE A 71 -1.55 15.36 -3.98
C ILE A 71 -1.61 16.85 -4.30
N SER A 72 -1.23 17.66 -3.32
CA SER A 72 -0.93 19.06 -3.50
C SER A 72 0.11 19.08 -4.60
N HIS A 73 -0.10 19.93 -5.58
CA HIS A 73 0.79 20.15 -6.71
C HIS A 73 2.13 20.77 -6.23
N ASN A 74 2.80 20.16 -5.26
CA ASN A 74 4.12 20.52 -4.78
C ASN A 74 5.13 19.62 -5.50
N HIS A 75 5.36 20.06 -6.74
CA HIS A 75 6.51 19.93 -7.62
C HIS A 75 6.96 18.52 -8.11
N PRO A 76 7.29 18.38 -9.41
CA PRO A 76 7.93 17.18 -10.00
C PRO A 76 9.27 16.82 -9.35
#